data_AF-A0A1B0DD61-F1
#
_entry.id   AF-A0A1B0DD61-F1
#
_cell.length_a   1.000
_cell.length_b   1.000
_cell.length_c   1.000
_cell.angle_alpha   90.00
_cell.angle_beta   90.00
_cell.angle_gamma   90.00
#
_symmetry.space_group_name_H-M   'P 1'
#
loop_
_entity.id
_entity.type
_entity.pdbx_description
1 polymer ?
#
loop_
_entity_poly.entity_id
_entity_poly.type
_entity_poly.pdbx_seq_one_letter_code
_entity_poly.pdbx_strand_id
1 'polypeptide(L)'
;MEENLIPDNVTTSAENSNSGSDNTSSDFASNRSSLPPLKNGICIERRVRKELIDQGILDPDDFPRDDEILSEIKRVRTELSAIAEYNSNELKKLYTLAKDEMRRLELKRKLDSVDQEIIETYKKVVAAKQKRRELTKQERDDIFRLTEEQKKLSDQLEAMLAPGLNNTVN
;
A
#
# COMPACT_ATOMS: atom_id res chain seq x y z
N MET A 1 -16.78 7.28 -31.19
CA MET A 1 -15.59 7.35 -30.32
C MET A 1 -15.88 6.42 -29.15
N GLU A 2 -16.07 5.12 -29.39
CA GLU A 2 -15.01 4.08 -29.45
C GLU A 2 -14.03 4.27 -28.29
N GLU A 3 -14.30 3.64 -27.13
CA GLU A 3 -13.98 2.26 -26.76
C GLU A 3 -12.46 2.03 -26.71
N ASN A 4 -11.94 1.79 -25.51
CA ASN A 4 -10.88 0.81 -25.23
C ASN A 4 -10.73 0.62 -23.72
N LEU A 5 -11.46 -0.38 -23.22
CA LEU A 5 -11.10 -1.16 -22.04
C LEU A 5 -9.83 -1.97 -22.38
N ILE A 6 -8.90 -2.07 -21.45
CA ILE A 6 -7.82 -3.07 -21.51
C ILE A 6 -8.05 -4.04 -20.34
N PRO A 7 -8.37 -5.32 -20.59
CA PRO A 7 -8.31 -6.37 -19.59
C PRO A 7 -7.02 -7.21 -19.67
N ASP A 8 -6.62 -7.71 -18.50
CA ASP A 8 -5.91 -8.94 -18.13
C ASP A 8 -4.68 -9.41 -18.93
N ASN A 9 -3.55 -9.62 -18.24
CA ASN A 9 -2.79 -10.89 -18.29
C ASN A 9 -1.63 -10.91 -17.28
N VAL A 10 -1.72 -11.68 -16.19
CA VAL A 10 -0.72 -12.69 -15.80
C VAL A 10 -1.44 -13.72 -14.91
N THR A 11 -2.05 -14.71 -15.55
CA THR A 11 -2.34 -16.01 -14.93
C THR A 11 -1.07 -16.84 -15.04
N THR A 12 -0.34 -17.06 -13.95
CA THR A 12 0.67 -18.13 -13.92
C THR A 12 -0.03 -19.45 -13.64
N SER A 13 -0.43 -20.12 -14.72
CA SER A 13 -0.91 -21.50 -14.73
C SER A 13 0.23 -22.43 -14.31
N ALA A 14 0.05 -23.13 -13.19
CA ALA A 14 0.86 -24.29 -12.84
C ALA A 14 0.38 -25.48 -13.68
N GLU A 15 1.15 -25.86 -14.70
CA GLU A 15 0.96 -27.11 -15.42
C GLU A 15 2.26 -27.92 -15.41
N ASN A 16 2.30 -28.88 -14.49
CA ASN A 16 3.34 -29.89 -14.37
C ASN A 16 2.98 -31.07 -15.27
N SER A 17 3.53 -31.11 -16.48
CA SER A 17 3.41 -32.25 -17.40
C SER A 17 4.78 -32.93 -17.54
N ASN A 18 4.98 -33.99 -16.77
CA ASN A 18 6.09 -34.91 -16.97
C ASN A 18 5.62 -36.03 -17.92
N SER A 19 6.13 -36.03 -19.16
CA SER A 19 6.06 -37.17 -20.07
C SER A 19 7.31 -37.21 -20.91
N GLY A 20 8.17 -38.18 -20.59
CA GLY A 20 9.33 -38.54 -21.38
C GLY A 20 9.54 -40.04 -21.23
N SER A 21 8.93 -40.83 -22.11
CA SER A 21 9.45 -42.14 -22.48
C SER A 21 10.14 -41.98 -23.84
N ASP A 22 11.38 -42.43 -23.95
CA ASP A 22 11.68 -43.68 -24.65
C ASP A 22 13.17 -44.00 -24.63
N ASN A 23 13.39 -45.30 -24.59
CA ASN A 23 14.64 -46.03 -24.47
C ASN A 23 15.65 -45.71 -25.60
N THR A 24 16.95 -45.80 -25.28
CA THR A 24 17.88 -46.60 -26.10
C THR A 24 18.89 -47.34 -25.22
N SER A 25 19.00 -48.63 -25.51
CA SER A 25 19.88 -49.66 -24.96
C SER A 25 21.37 -49.40 -25.20
N SER A 26 22.23 -49.83 -24.28
CA SER A 26 23.16 -50.95 -24.48
C SER A 26 24.41 -50.85 -23.58
N ASP A 27 24.66 -51.96 -22.87
CA ASP A 27 25.98 -52.54 -22.64
C ASP A 27 27.04 -51.76 -21.84
N PHE A 28 26.91 -51.79 -20.51
CA PHE A 28 28.07 -52.06 -19.64
C PHE A 28 27.67 -52.69 -18.30
N ALA A 29 26.85 -53.74 -18.36
CA ALA A 29 26.57 -54.59 -17.21
C ALA A 29 27.65 -55.67 -17.07
N SER A 30 28.82 -55.30 -16.55
CA SER A 30 29.74 -56.26 -15.92
C SER A 30 30.70 -55.55 -14.98
N ASN A 31 30.72 -56.02 -13.73
CA ASN A 31 31.65 -55.67 -12.67
C ASN A 31 31.47 -54.31 -11.95
N ARG A 32 30.33 -54.15 -11.27
CA ARG A 32 30.32 -53.41 -10.00
C ARG A 32 29.84 -54.33 -8.90
N SER A 33 30.79 -55.07 -8.33
CA SER A 33 30.65 -55.68 -7.00
C SER A 33 30.02 -54.66 -6.06
N SER A 34 28.91 -55.05 -5.46
CA SER A 34 28.12 -54.32 -4.48
C SER A 34 28.98 -53.58 -3.45
N LEU A 35 29.24 -52.30 -3.69
CA LEU A 35 29.73 -51.42 -2.64
C LEU A 35 28.57 -51.21 -1.66
N PRO A 36 28.79 -51.38 -0.35
CA PRO A 36 27.73 -51.21 0.64
C PRO A 36 27.12 -49.81 0.52
N PRO A 37 25.80 -49.66 0.73
CA PRO A 37 25.16 -48.36 0.67
C PRO A 37 25.84 -47.43 1.66
N LEU A 38 26.48 -46.39 1.12
CA LEU A 38 27.25 -45.41 1.88
C LEU A 38 26.26 -44.65 2.78
N LYS A 39 26.13 -45.10 4.03
CA LYS A 39 25.09 -44.66 4.98
C LYS A 39 25.15 -43.17 5.38
N ASN A 40 26.07 -42.37 4.83
CA ASN A 40 26.13 -40.92 5.04
C ASN A 40 26.82 -40.23 3.85
N GLY A 41 26.06 -39.82 2.82
CA GLY A 41 26.60 -39.07 1.68
C GLY A 41 27.41 -37.84 2.07
N ILE A 42 27.01 -37.15 3.15
CA ILE A 42 27.70 -36.00 3.74
C ILE A 42 29.12 -36.36 4.23
N CYS A 43 29.32 -37.58 4.76
CA CYS A 43 30.65 -38.03 5.21
C CYS A 43 31.57 -38.37 4.04
N ILE A 44 31.01 -38.88 2.93
CA ILE A 44 31.77 -39.19 1.72
C ILE A 44 32.17 -37.89 1.02
N GLU A 45 31.22 -36.98 0.83
CA GLU A 45 31.48 -35.67 0.23
C GLU A 45 32.58 -34.92 0.98
N ARG A 46 32.50 -34.90 2.33
CA ARG A 46 33.54 -34.28 3.17
C ARG A 46 34.91 -34.95 2.99
N ARG A 47 34.96 -36.28 2.88
CA ARG A 47 36.21 -37.03 2.72
C ARG A 47 36.82 -36.82 1.33
N VAL A 48 35.99 -36.86 0.28
CA VAL A 48 36.41 -36.60 -1.10
C VAL A 48 36.92 -35.17 -1.23
N ARG A 49 36.21 -34.18 -0.67
CA ARG A 49 36.66 -32.78 -0.64
C ARG A 49 38.02 -32.64 0.04
N LYS A 50 38.19 -33.26 1.22
CA LYS A 50 39.48 -33.22 1.94
C LYS A 50 40.61 -33.81 1.09
N GLU A 51 40.38 -34.98 0.51
CA GLU A 51 41.39 -35.66 -0.32
C GLU A 51 41.79 -34.85 -1.55
N LEU A 52 40.83 -34.19 -2.22
CA LEU A 52 41.11 -33.32 -3.36
C LEU A 52 41.89 -32.06 -2.96
N ILE A 53 41.67 -31.53 -1.75
CA ILE A 53 42.47 -30.42 -1.19
C ILE A 53 43.88 -30.90 -0.84
N ASP A 54 44.01 -32.05 -0.17
CA ASP A 54 45.30 -32.62 0.25
C ASP A 54 46.19 -32.96 -0.96
N GLN A 55 45.59 -33.28 -2.11
CA GLN A 55 46.29 -33.51 -3.39
C GLN A 55 46.62 -32.21 -4.16
N GLY A 56 46.25 -31.04 -3.63
CA GLY A 56 46.46 -29.74 -4.28
C GLY A 56 45.64 -29.55 -5.55
N ILE A 57 44.55 -30.31 -5.71
CA ILE A 57 43.63 -30.21 -6.86
C ILE A 57 42.59 -29.10 -6.61
N LEU A 58 42.24 -28.88 -5.33
CA LEU A 58 41.32 -27.82 -4.90
C LEU A 58 42.02 -26.97 -3.86
N ASP A 59 41.95 -25.64 -3.99
CA ASP A 59 42.44 -24.75 -2.94
C ASP A 59 41.39 -24.62 -1.82
N PRO A 60 41.79 -24.70 -0.54
CA PRO A 60 40.85 -24.59 0.59
C PRO A 60 40.21 -23.19 0.69
N ASP A 61 40.80 -22.19 0.05
CA ASP A 61 40.30 -20.81 -0.02
C ASP A 61 39.41 -20.56 -1.25
N ASP A 62 39.33 -21.50 -2.21
CA ASP A 62 38.37 -21.44 -3.32
C ASP A 62 36.92 -21.72 -2.86
N PHE A 63 36.76 -22.23 -1.64
CA PHE A 63 35.45 -22.44 -1.04
C PHE A 63 35.02 -21.19 -0.27
N PRO A 64 34.02 -20.43 -0.75
CA PRO A 64 33.56 -19.24 -0.06
C PRO A 64 33.05 -19.63 1.33
N ARG A 65 33.70 -19.11 2.38
CA ARG A 65 33.27 -19.32 3.78
C ARG A 65 32.02 -18.52 4.10
N ASP A 66 31.84 -17.37 3.46
CA ASP A 66 30.64 -16.53 3.50
C ASP A 66 30.39 -15.96 2.08
N ASP A 67 29.17 -16.11 1.58
CA ASP A 67 28.77 -15.53 0.29
C ASP A 67 28.46 -14.04 0.49
N GLU A 68 29.50 -13.21 0.35
CA GLU A 68 29.43 -11.75 0.51
C GLU A 68 28.38 -11.12 -0.41
N ILE A 69 28.27 -11.62 -1.65
CA ILE A 69 27.28 -11.15 -2.63
C ILE A 69 25.86 -11.44 -2.11
N LEU A 70 25.61 -12.65 -1.64
CA LEU A 70 24.33 -13.01 -1.02
C LEU A 70 24.04 -12.18 0.23
N SER A 71 25.05 -11.86 1.04
CA SER A 71 24.89 -11.03 2.22
C SER A 71 24.45 -9.60 1.87
N GLU A 72 25.06 -9.01 0.83
CA GLU A 72 24.72 -7.68 0.36
C GLU A 72 23.34 -7.65 -0.31
N ILE A 73 22.99 -8.67 -1.11
CA ILE A 73 21.63 -8.84 -1.65
C ILE A 73 20.59 -8.88 -0.53
N LYS A 74 20.86 -9.61 0.56
CA LYS A 74 19.95 -9.66 1.72
C LYS A 74 19.84 -8.30 2.40
N ARG A 75 20.96 -7.59 2.60
CA ARG A 75 20.99 -6.25 3.20
C ARG A 75 20.12 -5.27 2.40
N VAL A 76 20.36 -5.18 1.09
CA VAL A 76 19.61 -4.29 0.18
C VAL A 76 18.13 -4.68 0.11
N ARG A 77 17.81 -5.97 0.09
CA ARG A 77 16.41 -6.43 0.09
C ARG A 77 15.68 -5.99 1.37
N THR A 78 16.32 -6.07 2.53
CA THR A 78 15.73 -5.62 3.80
C THR A 78 15.50 -4.11 3.79
N GLU A 79 16.48 -3.33 3.32
CA GLU A 79 16.37 -1.88 3.19
C GLU A 79 15.23 -1.47 2.25
N LEU A 80 15.14 -2.09 1.07
CA LEU A 80 14.06 -1.87 0.12
C LEU A 80 12.69 -2.22 0.70
N SER A 81 12.61 -3.32 1.48
CA SER A 81 11.36 -3.74 2.11
C SER A 81 10.89 -2.71 3.14
N ALA A 82 11.81 -2.17 3.95
CA ALA A 82 11.49 -1.13 4.92
C ALA A 82 11.03 0.16 4.24
N ILE A 83 11.69 0.58 3.16
CA ILE A 83 11.27 1.76 2.38
C ILE A 83 9.90 1.55 1.75
N ALA A 84 9.64 0.37 1.17
CA ALA A 84 8.36 0.05 0.56
C ALA A 84 7.22 0.08 1.58
N GLU A 85 7.44 -0.47 2.78
CA GLU A 85 6.47 -0.44 3.87
C GLU A 85 6.19 1.00 4.33
N TYR A 86 7.24 1.79 4.55
CA TYR A 86 7.11 3.21 4.92
C TYR A 86 6.29 3.99 3.89
N ASN A 87 6.65 3.87 2.61
CA ASN A 87 5.94 4.55 1.51
C ASN A 87 4.47 4.12 1.42
N SER A 88 4.18 2.82 1.61
CA SER A 88 2.80 2.32 1.63
C SER A 88 1.99 2.95 2.76
N ASN A 89 2.58 3.07 3.95
CA ASN A 89 1.92 3.65 5.11
C ASN A 89 1.71 5.15 4.96
N GLU A 90 2.72 5.89 4.48
CA GLU A 90 2.58 7.32 4.22
C GLU A 90 1.55 7.60 3.12
N LEU A 91 1.49 6.76 2.07
CA LEU A 91 0.46 6.90 1.03
C LEU A 91 -0.96 6.71 1.60
N LYS A 92 -1.18 5.70 2.45
CA LYS A 92 -2.47 5.48 3.13
C LYS A 92 -2.86 6.66 4.02
N LYS A 93 -1.89 7.21 4.76
CA LYS A 93 -2.08 8.39 5.61
C LYS A 93 -2.44 9.61 4.77
N LEU A 94 -1.68 9.88 3.71
CA LEU A 94 -1.94 11.00 2.80
C LEU A 94 -3.30 10.89 2.12
N TYR A 95 -3.68 9.70 1.67
CA TYR A 95 -5.01 9.44 1.12
C TYR A 95 -6.13 9.77 2.11
N THR A 96 -5.96 9.35 3.37
CA THR A 96 -6.94 9.63 4.43
C THR A 96 -7.04 11.15 4.68
N LEU A 97 -5.90 11.83 4.81
CA LEU A 97 -5.86 13.29 4.99
C LEU A 97 -6.50 14.03 3.82
N ALA A 98 -6.23 13.61 2.58
CA ALA A 98 -6.83 14.20 1.39
C ALA A 98 -8.35 14.01 1.36
N LYS A 99 -8.84 12.81 1.69
CA LYS A 99 -10.27 12.53 1.76
C LYS A 99 -10.97 13.37 2.84
N ASP A 100 -10.33 13.54 3.98
CA ASP A 100 -10.86 14.33 5.09
C ASP A 100 -10.90 15.82 4.73
N GLU A 101 -9.85 16.33 4.09
CA GLU A 101 -9.79 17.68 3.57
C GLU A 101 -10.86 17.95 2.50
N MET A 102 -11.10 17.00 1.59
CA MET A 102 -12.19 17.12 0.62
C MET A 102 -13.55 17.27 1.29
N ARG A 103 -13.85 16.44 2.29
CA ARG A 103 -15.10 16.55 3.07
C ARG A 103 -15.19 17.90 3.81
N ARG A 104 -14.09 18.38 4.37
CA ARG A 104 -14.01 19.69 5.04
C ARG A 104 -14.30 20.83 4.06
N LEU A 105 -13.73 20.79 2.85
CA LEU A 105 -13.97 21.78 1.80
C LEU A 105 -15.42 21.77 1.30
N GLU A 106 -16.03 20.59 1.15
CA GLU A 106 -17.45 20.47 0.82
C GLU A 106 -18.34 21.11 1.88
N LEU A 107 -18.03 20.87 3.16
CA LEU A 107 -18.76 21.46 4.27
C LEU A 107 -18.61 22.99 4.30
N LYS A 108 -17.40 23.49 4.05
CA LYS A 108 -17.14 24.94 3.92
C LYS A 108 -17.96 25.57 2.79
N ARG A 109 -18.03 24.93 1.60
CA ARG A 109 -18.85 25.42 0.50
C ARG A 109 -20.34 25.47 0.84
N LYS A 110 -20.84 24.48 1.59
CA LYS A 110 -22.23 24.48 2.08
C LYS A 110 -22.47 25.62 3.07
N LEU A 111 -21.54 25.82 4.00
CA LEU A 111 -21.60 26.91 4.96
C LEU A 111 -21.61 28.28 4.25
N ASP A 112 -20.73 28.48 3.26
CA ASP A 112 -20.70 29.71 2.46
C ASP A 112 -22.04 29.97 1.75
N SER A 113 -22.72 28.93 1.25
CA SER A 113 -24.06 29.05 0.64
C SER A 113 -25.11 29.47 1.66
N VAL A 114 -25.12 28.85 2.85
CA VAL A 114 -26.06 29.19 3.93
C VAL A 114 -25.83 30.60 4.45
N ASP A 115 -24.56 31.02 4.62
CA ASP A 115 -24.21 32.38 5.02
C ASP A 115 -24.69 33.41 3.98
N GLN A 116 -24.58 33.09 2.70
CA GLN A 116 -25.12 33.94 1.63
C GLN A 116 -26.66 34.06 1.71
N GLU A 117 -27.37 32.95 1.95
CA GLU A 117 -28.82 32.96 2.17
C GLU A 117 -29.23 33.75 3.42
N ILE A 118 -28.44 33.70 4.50
CA ILE A 118 -28.64 34.50 5.71
C ILE A 118 -28.53 35.98 5.38
N ILE A 119 -27.50 36.38 4.63
CA ILE A 119 -27.31 37.78 4.22
C ILE A 119 -28.51 38.27 3.39
N GLU A 120 -29.00 37.46 2.45
CA GLU A 120 -30.18 37.80 1.65
C GLU A 120 -31.46 37.90 2.47
N THR A 121 -31.66 36.97 3.40
CA THR A 121 -32.79 36.98 4.33
C THR A 121 -32.72 38.21 5.25
N TYR A 122 -31.54 38.55 5.74
CA TYR A 122 -31.32 39.77 6.54
C TYR A 122 -31.66 41.03 5.76
N LYS A 123 -31.27 41.14 4.47
CA LYS A 123 -31.67 42.27 3.61
C LYS A 123 -33.20 42.38 3.50
N LYS A 124 -33.92 41.27 3.34
CA LYS A 124 -35.39 41.24 3.31
C LYS A 124 -35.99 41.73 4.64
N VAL A 125 -35.43 41.28 5.76
CA VAL A 125 -35.84 41.71 7.11
C VAL A 125 -35.66 43.21 7.29
N VAL A 126 -34.51 43.75 6.89
CA VAL A 126 -34.24 45.20 6.96
C VAL A 126 -35.24 45.98 6.11
N ALA A 127 -35.53 45.53 4.88
CA ALA A 127 -36.52 46.17 4.02
C ALA A 127 -37.95 46.13 4.61
N ALA A 128 -38.34 45.02 5.26
CA ALA A 128 -39.61 44.91 5.97
C ALA A 128 -39.70 45.92 7.13
N LYS A 129 -38.64 46.01 7.93
CA LYS A 129 -38.52 46.97 9.04
C LYS A 129 -38.59 48.42 8.56
N GLN A 130 -37.93 48.76 7.45
CA GLN A 130 -38.00 50.10 6.86
C GLN A 130 -39.43 50.47 6.43
N LYS A 131 -40.18 49.50 5.92
CA LYS A 131 -41.61 49.66 5.57
C LYS A 131 -42.54 49.61 6.78
N ARG A 132 -42.00 49.51 8.01
CA ARG A 132 -42.75 49.29 9.26
C ARG A 132 -43.72 48.10 9.18
N ARG A 133 -43.37 47.11 8.36
CA ARG A 133 -44.13 45.88 8.18
C ARG A 133 -43.60 44.83 9.15
N GLU A 134 -44.50 44.10 9.80
CA GLU A 134 -44.13 42.93 10.57
C GLU A 134 -43.62 41.80 9.67
N LEU A 135 -42.65 41.02 10.18
CA LEU A 135 -42.21 39.82 9.49
C LEU A 135 -43.37 38.83 9.38
N THR A 136 -43.43 38.14 8.25
CA THR A 136 -44.35 37.02 8.04
C THR A 136 -43.88 35.81 8.87
N LYS A 137 -44.78 34.83 9.06
CA LYS A 137 -44.42 33.57 9.69
C LYS A 137 -43.30 32.87 8.90
N GLN A 138 -43.42 32.83 7.57
CA GLN A 138 -42.41 32.22 6.69
C GLN A 138 -41.04 32.87 6.87
N GLU A 139 -40.95 34.20 6.90
CA GLU A 139 -39.68 34.90 7.10
C GLU A 139 -39.05 34.56 8.46
N ARG A 140 -39.84 34.40 9.53
CA ARG A 140 -39.35 33.98 10.85
C ARG A 140 -38.85 32.54 10.84
N ASP A 141 -39.61 31.65 10.20
CA ASP A 141 -39.26 30.23 10.09
C ASP A 141 -37.98 30.04 9.26
N ASP A 142 -37.80 30.82 8.19
CA ASP A 142 -36.58 30.83 7.37
C ASP A 142 -35.36 31.29 8.17
N ILE A 143 -35.48 32.37 8.95
CA ILE A 143 -34.39 32.86 9.83
C ILE A 143 -33.99 31.78 10.83
N PHE A 144 -34.97 31.14 11.48
CA PHE A 144 -34.71 30.09 12.45
C PHE A 144 -34.01 28.90 11.80
N ARG A 145 -34.52 28.41 10.66
CA ARG A 145 -33.91 27.30 9.91
C ARG A 145 -32.46 27.61 9.53
N LEU A 146 -32.21 28.75 8.90
CA LEU A 146 -30.87 29.13 8.42
C LEU A 146 -29.87 29.27 9.57
N THR A 147 -30.29 29.85 10.70
CA THR A 147 -29.39 30.01 11.87
C THR A 147 -29.03 28.67 12.50
N GLU A 148 -30.00 27.76 12.64
CA GLU A 148 -29.75 26.40 13.14
C GLU A 148 -28.86 25.59 12.18
N GLU A 149 -29.08 25.73 10.87
CA GLU A 149 -28.26 25.06 9.85
C GLU A 149 -26.83 25.59 9.84
N GLN A 150 -26.65 26.92 9.88
CA GLN A 150 -25.34 27.56 9.94
C GLN A 150 -24.54 27.09 11.15
N LYS A 151 -25.17 27.07 12.33
CA LYS A 151 -24.56 26.56 13.56
C LYS A 151 -24.17 25.10 13.42
N LYS A 152 -25.08 24.25 12.94
CA LYS A 152 -24.82 22.82 12.74
C LYS A 152 -23.64 22.57 11.79
N LEU A 153 -23.55 23.31 10.68
CA LEU A 153 -22.46 23.19 9.73
C LEU A 153 -21.14 23.70 10.31
N SER A 154 -21.18 24.80 11.08
CA SER A 154 -20.02 25.34 11.80
C SER A 154 -19.49 24.34 12.84
N ASP A 155 -20.36 23.77 13.68
CA ASP A 155 -20.00 22.78 14.70
C ASP A 155 -19.37 21.53 14.04
N GLN A 156 -19.93 21.08 12.91
CA GLN A 156 -19.35 19.97 12.14
C GLN A 156 -17.97 20.32 11.58
N LEU A 157 -17.77 21.56 11.12
CA LEU A 157 -16.51 22.02 10.54
C LEU A 157 -15.42 22.14 11.60
N GLU A 158 -15.76 22.64 12.79
CA GLU A 158 -14.85 22.71 13.93
C GLU A 158 -14.45 21.33 14.45
N ALA A 159 -15.37 20.37 14.44
CA ALA A 159 -15.06 18.98 14.79
C ALA A 159 -14.09 18.32 13.79
N MET A 160 -14.08 18.79 12.53
CA MET A 160 -13.14 18.36 11.49
C MET A 160 -11.84 19.18 11.59
N LEU A 161 -11.03 18.87 12.61
CA LEU A 161 -9.69 19.47 12.84
C LEU A 161 -8.92 19.70 11.53
N ALA A 162 -8.43 20.92 11.32
CA ALA A 162 -7.71 21.27 10.10
C ALA A 162 -6.40 20.46 9.98
N PRO A 163 -6.16 19.76 8.86
CA PRO A 163 -4.89 19.08 8.62
C PRO A 163 -3.76 20.12 8.59
N GLY A 164 -2.84 20.03 9.55
CA GLY A 164 -1.65 20.91 9.66
C GLY A 164 -1.46 21.62 11.00
N LEU A 165 -2.51 21.74 11.84
CA LEU A 165 -2.34 22.31 13.20
C LEU A 165 -1.75 21.30 14.20
N ASN A 166 -1.87 20.01 13.92
CA ASN A 166 -1.48 18.94 14.84
C ASN A 166 0.02 18.58 14.78
N ASN A 167 0.80 19.16 13.87
CA ASN A 167 2.21 18.83 13.65
C ASN A 167 3.22 19.84 14.25
N THR A 168 2.78 20.77 15.10
CA THR A 168 3.68 21.75 15.75
C THR A 168 4.02 21.43 17.22
N VAL A 169 3.66 20.25 17.74
CA VAL A 169 4.02 19.90 19.11
C VAL A 169 4.65 18.50 19.19
N ASN A 170 5.92 18.52 19.58
CA ASN A 170 6.89 17.46 19.90
C ASN A 170 7.89 17.09 18.80
#